data_AF-A0A662FXH9-F1
#
_entry.id   AF-A0A662FXH9-F1
#
_cell.length_a   1.000
_cell.length_b   1.000
_cell.length_c   1.000
_cell.angle_alpha   90.00
_cell.angle_beta   90.00
_cell.angle_gamma   90.00
#
_symmetry.space_group_name_H-M   'P 1'
#
loop_
_entity.id
_entity.type
_entity.pdbx_description
1 polymer ?
#
loop_
_entity_poly.entity_id
_entity_poly.type
_entity_poly.pdbx_seq_one_letter_code
_entity_poly.pdbx_strand_id
1 'polypeptide(L)'
;MTQLKKIGTFKPPAREKGVMLAMERKELERPAIENLSVDRIKELIRGLGGDPSFIDKLEERIKQIDMEISELETRISQLRIQRNELIELRKRLLGI
;
A
#
# COMPACT_ATOMS: atom_id res chain seq x y z
N MET A 1 -22.05 -67.21 -6.32
CA MET A 1 -23.08 -66.20 -6.66
C MET A 1 -23.79 -65.82 -5.37
N THR A 2 -23.40 -64.70 -4.76
CA THR A 2 -23.92 -64.28 -3.45
C THR A 2 -24.67 -62.95 -3.62
N GLN A 3 -25.97 -63.00 -3.37
CA GLN A 3 -26.93 -61.91 -3.49
C GLN A 3 -26.63 -60.82 -2.43
N LEU A 4 -26.37 -59.59 -2.88
CA LEU A 4 -26.25 -58.41 -2.03
C LEU A 4 -27.64 -57.95 -1.56
N LYS A 5 -27.85 -57.93 -0.25
CA LYS A 5 -29.03 -57.33 0.40
C LYS A 5 -29.01 -55.81 0.18
N LYS A 6 -30.10 -55.28 -0.39
CA LYS A 6 -30.37 -53.85 -0.57
C LYS A 6 -30.48 -53.17 0.81
N ILE A 7 -29.54 -52.29 1.12
CA ILE A 7 -29.63 -51.37 2.27
C ILE A 7 -30.57 -50.22 1.90
N GLY A 8 -31.48 -49.90 2.83
CA GLY A 8 -32.56 -48.93 2.67
C GLY A 8 -32.07 -47.50 2.40
N THR A 9 -32.91 -46.75 1.70
CA THR A 9 -32.68 -45.35 1.34
C THR A 9 -32.68 -44.47 2.60
N PHE A 10 -31.54 -43.83 2.87
CA PHE A 10 -31.42 -42.81 3.91
C PHE A 10 -32.23 -41.56 3.51
N LYS A 11 -33.31 -41.29 4.25
CA LYS A 11 -34.12 -40.07 4.12
C LYS A 11 -33.57 -39.04 5.11
N PRO A 12 -32.97 -37.92 4.67
CA PRO A 12 -32.43 -36.92 5.59
C PRO A 12 -33.58 -36.21 6.35
N PRO A 13 -33.36 -35.81 7.61
CA PRO A 13 -34.36 -35.15 8.43
C PRO A 13 -34.68 -33.74 7.90
N ALA A 14 -35.93 -33.33 8.07
CA ALA A 14 -36.44 -32.03 7.66
C ALA A 14 -35.63 -30.90 8.32
N ARG A 15 -35.11 -29.97 7.51
CA ARG A 15 -34.44 -28.76 8.00
C ARG A 15 -35.40 -27.99 8.91
N GLU A 16 -35.09 -27.95 10.20
CA GLU A 16 -35.65 -26.94 11.10
C GLU A 16 -35.39 -25.57 10.48
N LYS A 17 -36.46 -24.78 10.32
CA LYS A 17 -36.40 -23.40 9.86
C LYS A 17 -35.72 -22.58 10.96
N GLY A 18 -34.39 -22.56 10.94
CA GLY A 18 -33.59 -21.62 11.70
C GLY A 18 -34.03 -20.20 11.34
N VAL A 19 -34.46 -19.47 12.37
CA VAL A 19 -34.87 -18.07 12.29
C VAL A 19 -33.71 -17.27 11.69
N MET A 20 -33.82 -16.87 10.42
CA MET A 20 -32.91 -15.87 9.86
C MET A 20 -33.29 -14.54 10.48
N LEU A 21 -32.58 -14.14 11.53
CA LEU A 21 -32.48 -12.74 11.93
C LEU A 21 -31.92 -11.99 10.73
N ALA A 22 -32.80 -11.33 9.97
CA ALA A 22 -32.43 -10.31 9.02
C ALA A 22 -31.82 -9.16 9.82
N MET A 23 -30.52 -9.26 10.10
CA MET A 23 -29.71 -8.09 10.42
C MET A 23 -29.66 -7.28 9.14
N GLU A 24 -30.57 -6.31 9.05
CA GLU A 24 -30.49 -5.18 8.14
C GLU A 24 -29.10 -4.55 8.35
N ARG A 25 -28.15 -4.91 7.48
CA ARG A 25 -26.87 -4.21 7.42
C ARG A 25 -27.22 -2.81 6.96
N LYS A 26 -27.41 -1.87 7.90
CA LYS A 26 -27.18 -0.46 7.61
C LYS A 26 -25.80 -0.42 6.98
N GLU A 27 -25.75 -0.12 5.70
CA GLU A 27 -24.52 0.33 5.06
C GLU A 27 -24.04 1.48 5.93
N LEU A 28 -23.03 1.22 6.77
CA LEU A 28 -22.27 2.29 7.38
C LEU A 28 -21.66 3.01 6.18
N GLU A 29 -22.25 4.14 5.79
CA GLU A 29 -21.57 5.16 5.01
C GLU A 29 -20.23 5.37 5.71
N ARG A 30 -19.16 4.80 5.13
CA ARG A 30 -17.82 5.05 5.63
C ARG A 30 -17.64 6.55 5.44
N PRO A 31 -17.42 7.34 6.50
CA PRO A 31 -17.13 8.74 6.30
C PRO A 31 -15.94 8.80 5.35
N ALA A 32 -16.12 9.48 4.22
CA ALA A 32 -15.02 9.75 3.31
C ALA A 32 -13.92 10.38 4.17
N ILE A 33 -12.78 9.71 4.28
CA ILE A 33 -11.59 10.26 4.95
C ILE A 33 -10.99 11.28 3.99
N GLU A 34 -11.77 12.30 3.64
CA GLU A 34 -11.29 13.44 2.90
C GLU A 34 -10.76 14.44 3.92
N ASN A 35 -9.43 14.59 3.90
CA ASN A 35 -8.69 15.67 4.56
C ASN A 35 -8.51 15.58 6.09
N LEU A 36 -8.21 14.40 6.64
CA LEU A 36 -7.60 14.36 7.97
C LEU A 36 -6.13 14.81 7.87
N SER A 37 -5.78 15.89 8.59
CA SER A 37 -4.39 16.31 8.71
C SER A 37 -3.56 15.23 9.42
N VAL A 38 -2.26 15.20 9.14
CA VAL A 38 -1.32 14.29 9.80
C VAL A 38 -1.39 14.43 11.32
N ASP A 39 -1.51 15.65 11.82
CA ASP A 39 -1.66 15.92 13.25
C ASP A 39 -2.96 15.32 13.82
N ARG A 40 -4.05 15.42 13.07
CA ARG A 40 -5.33 14.84 13.48
C ARG A 40 -5.26 13.31 13.53
N ILE A 41 -4.52 12.68 12.62
CA ILE A 41 -4.25 11.24 12.64
C ILE A 41 -3.41 10.87 13.86
N LYS A 42 -2.36 11.64 14.17
CA LYS A 42 -1.53 11.43 15.37
C LYS A 42 -2.36 11.54 16.66
N GLU A 43 -3.26 12.52 16.75
CA GLU A 43 -4.19 12.69 17.87
C GLU A 43 -5.15 11.50 18.02
N LEU A 44 -5.74 11.04 16.92
CA LEU A 44 -6.65 9.89 16.94
C LEU A 44 -5.93 8.62 17.42
N ILE A 45 -4.71 8.37 16.93
CA ILE A 45 -3.91 7.21 17.36
C ILE A 45 -3.64 7.28 18.86
N ARG A 46 -3.23 8.45 19.39
CA ARG A 46 -3.02 8.65 20.83
C ARG A 46 -4.30 8.45 21.63
N GLY A 47 -5.43 8.98 21.13
CA GLY A 47 -6.75 8.84 21.76
C GLY A 47 -7.24 7.40 21.83
N LEU A 48 -6.79 6.55 20.91
CA LEU A 48 -7.04 5.10 20.91
C LEU A 48 -5.99 4.31 21.74
N GLY A 49 -5.07 5.00 22.41
CA GLY A 49 -4.00 4.38 23.23
C GLY A 49 -2.81 3.86 22.44
N GLY A 50 -2.69 4.20 21.16
CA GLY A 50 -1.56 3.86 20.29
C GLY A 50 -0.43 4.89 20.29
N ASP A 51 0.71 4.51 19.74
CA ASP A 51 1.87 5.38 19.54
C ASP A 51 1.97 5.83 18.07
N PRO A 52 1.85 7.13 17.76
CA PRO A 52 1.99 7.64 16.39
C PRO A 52 3.44 7.87 15.94
N SER A 53 4.46 7.50 16.73
CA SER A 53 5.87 7.76 16.41
C SER A 53 6.34 7.23 15.05
N PHE A 54 5.66 6.23 14.49
CA PHE A 54 5.94 5.74 13.14
C PHE A 54 5.69 6.81 12.06
N ILE A 55 4.74 7.73 12.29
CA ILE A 55 4.43 8.83 11.36
C ILE A 55 5.58 9.83 11.36
N ASP A 56 6.16 10.14 12.52
CA ASP A 56 7.32 11.02 12.62
C ASP A 56 8.53 10.41 11.89
N LYS A 57 8.77 9.11 12.08
CA LYS A 57 9.82 8.38 11.35
C LYS A 57 9.62 8.37 9.84
N LEU A 58 8.36 8.30 9.38
CA LEU A 58 8.04 8.40 7.95
C LEU A 58 8.39 9.79 7.41
N GLU A 59 8.06 10.85 8.15
CA GLU A 59 8.40 12.23 7.76
C GLU A 59 9.91 12.44 7.67
N GLU A 60 10.67 11.94 8.65
CA GLU A 60 12.13 11.95 8.62
C GLU A 60 12.68 11.18 7.42
N ARG A 61 12.10 10.01 7.12
CA ARG A 61 12.54 9.19 5.99
C ARG A 61 12.28 9.88 4.66
N ILE A 62 11.16 10.58 4.51
CA ILE A 62 10.87 11.37 3.31
C ILE A 62 11.91 12.48 3.15
N LYS A 63 12.22 13.24 4.21
CA LYS A 63 13.26 14.28 4.18
C LYS A 63 14.63 13.73 3.77
N GLN A 64 14.99 12.54 4.25
CA GLN A 64 16.23 11.86 3.84
C GLN A 64 16.23 11.54 2.34
N ILE A 65 15.13 10.98 1.84
CA ILE A 65 14.99 10.65 0.42
C ILE A 65 15.07 11.92 -0.44
N ASP A 66 14.45 13.03 -0.02
CA ASP A 66 14.51 14.30 -0.75
C ASP A 66 15.95 14.84 -0.85
N MET A 67 16.73 14.71 0.22
CA MET A 67 18.16 15.07 0.20
C MET A 67 18.95 14.17 -0.75
N GLU A 68 18.75 12.85 -0.68
CA GLU A 68 19.40 11.88 -1.58
C GLU A 68 19.07 12.18 -3.06
N ILE A 69 17.82 12.51 -3.36
CA ILE A 69 17.40 12.91 -4.72
C ILE A 69 18.14 14.16 -5.17
N SER A 70 18.22 15.20 -4.32
CA SER A 70 18.91 16.45 -4.66
C SER A 70 20.41 16.26 -4.94
N GLU A 71 21.06 15.40 -4.16
CA GLU A 71 22.46 15.03 -4.38
C GLU A 71 22.64 14.29 -5.72
N LEU A 72 21.76 13.34 -6.02
CA LEU A 72 21.78 12.60 -7.28
C LEU A 72 21.54 13.51 -8.49
N GLU A 73 20.61 14.45 -8.41
CA GLU A 73 20.36 15.45 -9.45
C GLU A 73 21.59 16.31 -9.72
N THR A 74 22.26 16.76 -8.65
CA THR A 74 23.51 17.52 -8.73
C THR A 74 24.58 16.68 -9.43
N ARG A 75 24.72 15.40 -9.06
CA ARG A 75 25.69 14.49 -9.66
C ARG A 75 25.42 14.25 -11.14
N ILE A 76 24.15 14.07 -11.53
CA ILE A 76 23.74 13.93 -12.93
C ILE A 76 24.10 15.19 -13.72
N SER A 77 23.87 16.38 -13.16
CA SER A 77 24.23 17.65 -13.80
C SER A 77 25.73 17.74 -14.09
N GLN A 78 26.56 17.41 -13.09
CA GLN A 78 28.03 17.37 -13.26
C GLN A 78 28.47 16.39 -14.35
N LEU A 79 27.91 15.17 -14.35
CA LEU A 79 28.22 14.16 -15.35
C LEU A 79 27.82 14.61 -16.76
N ARG A 80 26.70 15.33 -16.92
CA ARG A 80 26.30 15.91 -18.21
C ARG A 80 27.30 16.95 -18.71
N ILE A 81 27.80 17.81 -17.81
CA ILE A 81 28.84 18.80 -18.14
C ILE A 81 30.11 18.08 -18.63
N GLN A 82 30.62 17.12 -17.84
CA GLN A 82 31.81 16.34 -18.20
C GLN A 82 31.64 15.61 -19.53
N ARG A 83 30.45 15.03 -19.78
CA ARG A 83 30.14 14.38 -21.05
C ARG A 83 30.21 15.35 -22.23
N ASN A 84 29.72 16.58 -22.05
CA ASN A 84 29.76 17.59 -23.11
C ASN A 84 31.19 18.08 -23.35
N GLU A 85 31.98 18.29 -22.31
CA GLU A 85 33.41 18.63 -22.43
C GLU A 85 34.18 17.57 -23.22
N LEU A 86 33.93 16.29 -22.94
CA LEU A 86 34.55 15.19 -23.67
C LEU A 86 34.13 15.15 -25.15
N ILE A 87 32.86 15.45 -25.46
CA ILE A 87 32.40 15.56 -26.84
C ILE A 87 33.13 16.69 -27.57
N GLU A 88 33.24 17.86 -26.95
CA GLU A 88 33.93 19.01 -27.54
C GLU A 88 35.42 18.74 -27.72
N LEU A 89 36.06 18.07 -26.76
CA LEU A 89 37.45 17.61 -26.90
C LEU A 89 37.59 16.66 -28.10
N ARG A 90 36.70 15.66 -28.22
CA ARG A 90 36.71 14.72 -29.34
C ARG A 90 36.57 15.43 -30.69
N LYS A 91 35.64 16.38 -30.81
CA LYS A 91 35.46 17.19 -32.03
C LYS A 91 36.74 17.92 -32.42
N ARG A 92 37.37 18.61 -31.46
CA ARG A 92 38.65 19.31 -31.66
C ARG A 92 39.76 18.38 -32.12
N LEU A 93 39.88 17.20 -31.50
CA LEU A 93 40.93 16.22 -31.83
C LEU A 93 40.73 15.59 -33.20
N LEU A 94 39.48 15.40 -33.62
CA LEU A 94 39.15 14.78 -34.91
C LEU A 94 38.97 15.81 -36.05
N GLY A 95 39.01 17.11 -35.75
CA GLY A 95 38.80 18.18 -36.73
C GLY A 95 37.39 18.18 -37.34
N ILE A 96 36.39 17.73 -36.58
CA ILE A 96 34.96 17.65 -36.97
C ILE A 96 34.14 18.68 -36.20
#